data_AF-A0A1G2X7M6-F1
#
_entry.id   AF-A0A1G2X7M6-F1
#
_cell.length_a   1.000
_cell.length_b   1.000
_cell.length_c   1.000
_cell.angle_alpha   90.00
_cell.angle_beta   90.00
_cell.angle_gamma   90.00
#
_symmetry.space_group_name_H-M   'P 1'
#
loop_
_entity.id
_entity.type
_entity.pdbx_description
1 polymer ?
#
loop_
_entity_poly.entity_id
_entity_poly.type
_entity_poly.pdbx_seq_one_letter_code
_entity_poly.pdbx_strand_id
1 'polypeptide(L)'
;MKKQEFKASGQIQMIAKSLVTVCGIYIALIVIGYWRIGPTAISSQTKMFNVFFISIQLLVLGIVVVFMIVNNDWLIKKIVLNEEPIPAENQKKWFVSSLRIGLVLCGLMLLAGSAESLVYTAKIIVGLPIWGRKLFADIFYDGRFDWSQLLKNSFNVFKTALIAYLIIGAPQFVRWQTKRTFTQGVENE
;
A
#
# COMPACT_ATOMS: atom_id res chain seq x y z
N MET A 1 -34.82 -0.86 -19.50
CA MET A 1 -33.64 -0.53 -18.68
C MET A 1 -34.09 -0.25 -17.26
N LYS A 2 -33.95 -1.23 -16.35
CA LYS A 2 -34.22 -1.02 -14.93
C LYS A 2 -33.07 -0.19 -14.35
N LYS A 3 -33.37 1.02 -13.84
CA LYS A 3 -32.47 1.76 -12.97
C LYS A 3 -32.27 0.89 -11.71
N GLN A 4 -31.10 0.27 -11.58
CA GLN A 4 -30.73 -0.42 -10.35
C GLN A 4 -30.61 0.62 -9.24
N GLU A 5 -31.43 0.47 -8.21
CA GLU A 5 -31.45 1.33 -7.04
C GLU A 5 -30.20 1.03 -6.22
N PHE A 6 -29.24 1.97 -6.25
CA PHE A 6 -28.11 1.96 -5.34
C PHE A 6 -28.64 1.84 -3.91
N LYS A 7 -28.33 0.74 -3.22
CA LYS A 7 -28.62 0.60 -1.80
C LYS A 7 -27.92 1.75 -1.09
N ALA A 8 -28.72 2.73 -0.67
CA ALA A 8 -28.17 4.02 -0.32
C ALA A 8 -27.39 3.90 1.00
N SER A 9 -26.07 3.99 0.86
CA SER A 9 -25.13 3.93 1.98
C SER A 9 -25.00 5.32 2.58
N GLY A 10 -25.03 5.39 3.91
CA GLY A 10 -24.88 6.64 4.64
C GLY A 10 -23.46 7.23 4.55
N GLN A 11 -23.30 8.47 5.03
CA GLN A 11 -22.04 9.21 4.91
C GLN A 11 -20.92 8.54 5.71
N ILE A 12 -21.25 8.09 6.91
CA ILE A 12 -20.28 7.53 7.85
C ILE A 12 -19.91 6.11 7.41
N GLN A 13 -20.79 5.34 6.77
CA GLN A 13 -20.43 4.07 6.14
C GLN A 13 -19.37 4.23 5.04
N MET A 14 -19.50 5.26 4.19
CA MET A 14 -18.52 5.53 3.13
C MET A 14 -17.17 6.00 3.69
N ILE A 15 -17.21 6.84 4.74
CA ILE A 15 -16.01 7.27 5.45
C ILE A 15 -15.34 6.07 6.14
N ALA A 16 -16.10 5.22 6.84
CA ALA A 16 -15.61 4.01 7.49
C ALA A 16 -14.98 3.05 6.46
N LYS A 17 -15.60 2.88 5.28
CA LYS A 17 -15.03 2.09 4.18
C LYS A 17 -13.65 2.59 3.79
N SER A 18 -13.54 3.89 3.57
CA SER A 18 -12.27 4.51 3.18
C SER A 18 -11.20 4.39 4.28
N LEU A 19 -11.58 4.55 5.55
CA LEU A 19 -10.68 4.39 6.69
C LEU A 19 -10.16 2.96 6.82
N VAL A 20 -11.04 1.96 6.74
CA VAL A 20 -10.64 0.54 6.79
C VAL A 20 -9.67 0.21 5.65
N THR A 21 -9.92 0.72 4.44
CA THR A 21 -9.00 0.54 3.31
C THR A 21 -7.64 1.20 3.57
N VAL A 22 -7.61 2.43 4.07
CA VAL A 22 -6.38 3.16 4.39
C VAL A 22 -5.58 2.46 5.49
N CYS A 23 -6.26 1.99 6.55
CA CYS A 23 -5.64 1.19 7.61
C CYS A 23 -5.08 -0.12 7.05
N GLY A 24 -5.81 -0.80 6.17
CA GLY A 24 -5.35 -2.02 5.50
C GLY A 24 -4.08 -1.78 4.68
N ILE A 25 -4.01 -0.67 3.93
CA ILE A 25 -2.80 -0.27 3.19
C ILE A 25 -1.64 -0.02 4.15
N TYR A 26 -1.88 0.72 5.22
CA TYR A 26 -0.83 1.02 6.21
C TYR A 26 -0.27 -0.25 6.86
N ILE A 27 -1.14 -1.18 7.29
CA ILE A 27 -0.74 -2.48 7.85
C ILE A 27 0.01 -3.31 6.81
N ALA A 28 -0.46 -3.37 5.57
CA ALA A 28 0.21 -4.10 4.50
C ALA A 28 1.64 -3.57 4.27
N LEU A 29 1.83 -2.24 4.30
CA LEU A 29 3.14 -1.62 4.17
C LEU A 29 4.05 -1.86 5.36
N ILE A 30 3.48 -1.92 6.57
CA ILE A 30 4.22 -2.33 7.77
C ILE A 30 4.69 -3.78 7.63
N VAL A 31 3.82 -4.70 7.23
CA VAL A 31 4.16 -6.12 7.05
C VAL A 31 5.27 -6.28 6.00
N ILE A 32 5.19 -5.55 4.88
CA ILE A 32 6.26 -5.52 3.87
C ILE A 32 7.54 -4.88 4.42
N GLY A 33 7.44 -3.82 5.22
CA GLY A 33 8.60 -3.17 5.85
C GLY A 33 9.32 -4.05 6.88
N TYR A 34 8.58 -4.95 7.54
CA TYR A 34 9.12 -5.98 8.42
C TYR A 34 9.65 -7.21 7.69
N TRP A 35 9.71 -7.18 6.36
CA TRP A 35 10.52 -8.09 5.55
C TRP A 35 12.01 -7.81 5.81
N ARG A 36 12.47 -8.03 7.04
CA ARG A 36 13.88 -8.18 7.33
C ARG A 36 14.31 -9.46 6.64
N ILE A 37 15.00 -9.30 5.51
CA ILE A 37 15.95 -10.29 5.02
C ILE A 37 16.94 -10.46 6.17
N GLY A 38 16.69 -11.45 7.03
CA GLY A 38 17.61 -11.80 8.11
C GLY A 38 18.99 -12.05 7.51
N PRO A 39 20.08 -11.68 8.20
CA PRO A 39 21.42 -11.89 7.67
C PRO A 39 21.54 -13.35 7.24
N THR A 40 21.96 -13.55 5.99
CA THR A 40 22.12 -14.85 5.31
C THR A 40 23.20 -15.74 5.92
N ALA A 41 23.71 -15.39 7.10
CA ALA A 41 24.66 -16.17 7.86
C ALA A 41 23.93 -16.77 9.07
N ILE A 42 24.11 -18.09 9.25
CA ILE A 42 23.96 -18.89 10.48
C ILE A 42 23.03 -20.10 10.23
N SER A 43 23.65 -21.23 9.86
CA SER A 43 23.13 -22.61 9.86
C SER A 43 21.94 -22.98 8.94
N SER A 44 21.90 -24.25 8.50
CA SER A 44 20.82 -24.80 7.66
C SER A 44 19.47 -24.85 8.38
N GLN A 45 19.45 -24.89 9.72
CA GLN A 45 18.24 -24.90 10.53
C GLN A 45 17.49 -23.56 10.49
N THR A 46 18.19 -22.42 10.45
CA THR A 46 17.53 -21.10 10.37
C THR A 46 16.86 -20.84 9.02
N LYS A 47 17.29 -21.52 7.95
CA LYS A 47 16.69 -21.39 6.62
C LYS A 47 15.23 -21.87 6.61
N MET A 48 14.92 -22.99 7.27
CA MET A 48 13.54 -23.48 7.36
C MET A 48 12.65 -22.54 8.20
N PHE A 49 13.17 -22.02 9.31
CA PHE A 49 12.45 -21.01 10.10
C PHE A 49 12.19 -19.73 9.29
N ASN A 50 13.16 -19.25 8.52
CA ASN A 50 12.98 -18.09 7.66
C ASN A 50 11.90 -18.31 6.59
N VAL A 51 11.90 -19.47 5.92
CA VAL A 51 10.86 -19.82 4.93
C VAL A 51 9.48 -19.89 5.58
N PHE A 52 9.38 -20.42 6.79
CA PHE A 52 8.13 -20.48 7.55
C PHE A 52 7.62 -19.08 7.93
N PHE A 53 8.49 -18.21 8.46
CA PHE A 53 8.12 -16.83 8.79
C PHE A 53 7.72 -16.01 7.56
N ILE A 54 8.43 -16.17 6.43
CA ILE A 54 8.06 -15.53 5.16
C ILE A 54 6.68 -16.01 4.70
N SER A 55 6.42 -17.32 4.79
CA SER A 55 5.10 -17.89 4.44
C SER A 55 3.98 -17.31 5.30
N ILE A 56 4.20 -17.19 6.62
CA ILE A 56 3.23 -16.56 7.54
C ILE A 56 3.03 -15.09 7.19
N GLN A 57 4.10 -14.33 6.92
CA GLN A 57 4.00 -12.92 6.55
C GLN A 57 3.21 -12.72 5.25
N LEU A 58 3.45 -13.56 4.24
CA LEU A 58 2.68 -13.54 2.99
C LEU A 58 1.21 -13.89 3.21
N LEU A 59 0.93 -14.84 4.10
CA LEU A 59 -0.43 -15.21 4.48
C LEU A 59 -1.13 -14.04 5.20
N VAL A 60 -0.48 -13.40 6.17
CA VAL A 60 -1.01 -12.23 6.87
C VAL A 60 -1.25 -11.08 5.89
N LEU A 61 -0.30 -10.81 4.99
CA LEU A 61 -0.45 -9.81 3.94
C LEU A 61 -1.66 -10.10 3.05
N GLY A 62 -1.82 -11.36 2.63
CA GLY A 62 -2.97 -11.83 1.86
C GLY A 62 -4.28 -11.59 2.60
N ILE A 63 -4.36 -11.95 3.88
CA ILE A 63 -5.54 -11.71 4.73
C ILE A 63 -5.85 -10.21 4.81
N VAL A 64 -4.86 -9.36 5.08
CA VAL A 64 -5.06 -7.90 5.19
C VAL A 64 -5.60 -7.33 3.87
N VAL A 65 -5.01 -7.71 2.74
CA VAL A 65 -5.45 -7.25 1.42
C VAL A 65 -6.88 -7.74 1.15
N VAL A 66 -7.17 -9.01 1.36
CA VAL A 66 -8.49 -9.58 1.06
C VAL A 66 -9.58 -8.99 1.97
N PHE A 67 -9.35 -8.92 3.28
CA PHE A 67 -10.39 -8.51 4.23
C PHE A 67 -10.52 -6.99 4.38
N MET A 68 -9.42 -6.23 4.37
CA MET A 68 -9.48 -4.78 4.64
C MET A 68 -9.55 -3.92 3.37
N ILE A 69 -8.97 -4.39 2.26
CA ILE A 69 -8.90 -3.62 1.01
C ILE A 69 -9.94 -4.09 -0.01
N VAL A 70 -10.12 -5.41 -0.13
CA VAL A 70 -10.89 -6.05 -1.21
C VAL A 70 -12.34 -6.33 -0.78
N ASN A 71 -12.57 -6.84 0.43
CA ASN A 71 -13.89 -7.29 0.91
C ASN A 71 -14.25 -6.69 2.29
N ASN A 72 -14.22 -5.36 2.38
CA ASN A 72 -14.46 -4.65 3.63
C ASN A 72 -15.93 -4.41 3.97
N ASP A 73 -16.87 -4.71 3.06
CA ASP A 73 -18.30 -4.46 3.26
C ASP A 73 -18.88 -5.20 4.48
N TRP A 74 -18.38 -6.40 4.76
CA TRP A 74 -18.75 -7.15 5.96
C TRP A 74 -18.29 -6.48 7.25
N LEU A 75 -17.08 -5.90 7.26
CA LEU A 75 -16.56 -5.18 8.43
C LEU A 75 -17.34 -3.90 8.68
N ILE A 76 -17.67 -3.15 7.63
CA ILE A 76 -18.36 -1.87 7.75
C ILE A 76 -19.78 -2.06 8.28
N LYS A 77 -20.50 -3.07 7.79
CA LYS A 77 -21.84 -3.44 8.29
C LYS A 77 -21.85 -3.75 9.80
N LYS A 78 -20.72 -4.23 10.34
CA LYS A 78 -20.59 -4.48 11.78
C LYS A 78 -20.25 -3.23 12.59
N ILE A 79 -19.50 -2.30 12.01
CA ILE A 79 -19.05 -1.08 12.69
C ILE A 79 -20.16 -0.02 12.71
N VAL A 80 -20.94 0.06 11.63
CA VAL A 80 -21.90 1.14 11.42
C VAL A 80 -23.27 0.56 11.10
N LEU A 81 -24.14 0.54 12.12
CA LEU A 81 -25.53 0.08 12.04
C LEU A 81 -26.47 1.28 11.84
N ASN A 82 -27.39 1.16 10.88
CA ASN A 82 -28.52 2.07 10.64
C ASN A 82 -28.14 3.54 10.36
N GLU A 83 -28.05 3.87 9.08
CA GLU A 83 -27.66 5.19 8.63
C GLU A 83 -28.59 5.74 7.57
N GLU A 84 -28.80 7.06 7.58
CA GLU A 84 -29.68 7.71 6.63
C GLU A 84 -29.08 7.66 5.20
N PRO A 85 -29.89 7.26 4.22
CA PRO A 85 -29.44 7.13 2.85
C PRO A 85 -29.16 8.50 2.22
N ILE A 86 -27.96 8.67 1.64
CA ILE A 86 -27.62 9.87 0.87
C ILE A 86 -28.00 9.66 -0.60
N PRO A 87 -28.36 10.71 -1.36
CA PRO A 87 -28.38 10.65 -2.82
C PRO A 87 -27.08 10.10 -3.44
N ALA A 88 -27.24 9.19 -4.40
CA ALA A 88 -26.16 8.43 -5.03
C ALA A 88 -25.04 9.30 -5.65
N GLU A 89 -25.37 10.49 -6.15
CA GLU A 89 -24.39 11.42 -6.70
C GLU A 89 -23.36 11.91 -5.66
N ASN A 90 -23.79 12.07 -4.41
CA ASN A 90 -22.93 12.54 -3.33
C ASN A 90 -22.12 11.41 -2.71
N GLN A 91 -22.61 10.17 -2.73
CA GLN A 91 -21.90 8.99 -2.21
C GLN A 91 -20.51 8.82 -2.86
N LYS A 92 -20.44 8.93 -4.19
CA LYS A 92 -19.18 8.83 -4.94
C LYS A 92 -18.20 9.94 -4.57
N LYS A 93 -18.68 11.18 -4.45
CA LYS A 93 -17.84 12.35 -4.10
C LYS A 93 -17.26 12.20 -2.69
N TRP A 94 -18.09 11.82 -1.72
CA TRP A 94 -17.66 11.60 -0.34
C TRP A 94 -16.63 10.48 -0.22
N PHE A 95 -16.88 9.32 -0.84
CA PHE A 95 -15.94 8.20 -0.83
C PHE A 95 -14.58 8.54 -1.46
N VAL A 96 -14.59 9.19 -2.63
CA VAL A 96 -13.35 9.61 -3.31
C VAL A 96 -12.56 10.59 -2.45
N SER A 97 -13.26 11.56 -1.84
CA SER A 97 -12.63 12.60 -1.03
C SER A 97 -12.04 12.02 0.26
N SER A 98 -12.80 11.21 0.99
CA SER A 98 -12.34 10.58 2.23
C SER A 98 -11.18 9.62 1.97
N LEU A 99 -11.24 8.83 0.90
CA LEU A 99 -10.17 7.93 0.50
C LEU A 99 -8.89 8.69 0.14
N ARG A 100 -8.99 9.79 -0.62
CA ARG A 100 -7.84 10.66 -0.94
C ARG A 100 -7.22 11.23 0.32
N ILE A 101 -8.03 11.85 1.19
CA ILE A 101 -7.54 12.45 2.44
C ILE A 101 -6.82 11.39 3.29
N GLY A 102 -7.42 10.21 3.45
CA GLY A 102 -6.80 9.13 4.21
C GLY A 102 -5.50 8.62 3.60
N LEU A 103 -5.40 8.52 2.28
CA LEU A 103 -4.17 8.12 1.58
C LEU A 103 -3.06 9.17 1.73
N VAL A 104 -3.42 10.46 1.66
CA VAL A 104 -2.47 11.57 1.90
C VAL A 104 -1.94 11.49 3.33
N LEU A 105 -2.82 11.34 4.32
CA LEU A 105 -2.43 11.19 5.73
C LEU A 105 -1.55 9.95 5.95
N CYS A 106 -1.90 8.82 5.34
CA CYS A 106 -1.07 7.61 5.37
C CYS A 106 0.32 7.85 4.77
N GLY A 107 0.40 8.54 3.63
CA GLY A 107 1.65 8.96 3.01
C GLY A 107 2.49 9.84 3.94
N LEU A 108 1.88 10.83 4.60
CA LEU A 108 2.55 11.70 5.57
C LEU A 108 3.05 10.95 6.82
N MET A 109 2.27 10.01 7.34
CA MET A 109 2.71 9.15 8.46
C MET A 109 3.92 8.29 8.07
N LEU A 110 3.90 7.70 6.87
CA LEU A 110 5.04 6.94 6.35
C LEU A 110 6.25 7.82 6.10
N LEU A 111 6.05 9.05 5.64
CA LEU A 111 7.10 10.05 5.45
C LEU A 111 7.82 10.33 6.78
N ALA A 112 7.07 10.57 7.86
CA ALA A 112 7.62 10.82 9.18
C ALA A 112 8.49 9.66 9.70
N GLY A 113 8.06 8.42 9.48
CA GLY A 113 8.83 7.21 9.83
C GLY A 113 9.98 6.86 8.86
N SER A 114 10.17 7.63 7.79
CA SER A 114 11.09 7.29 6.68
C SER A 114 12.06 8.42 6.34
N ALA A 115 12.27 9.38 7.24
CA ALA A 115 13.17 10.52 7.04
C ALA A 115 14.58 10.10 6.58
N GLU A 116 15.14 9.04 7.17
CA GLU A 116 16.45 8.50 6.77
C GLU A 116 16.44 7.94 5.34
N SER A 117 15.38 7.22 4.96
CA SER A 117 15.23 6.70 3.58
C SER A 117 15.12 7.84 2.56
N LEU A 118 14.48 8.96 2.90
CA LEU A 118 14.38 10.13 2.01
C LEU A 118 15.71 10.81 1.78
N VAL A 119 16.46 11.07 2.86
CA VAL A 119 17.80 11.66 2.77
C VAL A 119 18.73 10.74 1.97
N TYR A 120 18.62 9.43 2.17
CA TYR A 120 19.38 8.44 1.42
C TYR A 120 19.03 8.42 -0.07
N THR A 121 17.74 8.41 -0.40
CA THR A 121 17.26 8.47 -1.79
C THR A 121 17.66 9.79 -2.47
N ALA A 122 17.57 10.92 -1.77
CA ALA A 122 18.02 12.21 -2.30
C ALA A 122 19.52 12.21 -2.62
N LYS A 123 20.36 11.62 -1.74
CA LYS A 123 21.79 11.43 -2.00
C LYS A 123 22.04 10.51 -3.20
N ILE A 124 21.24 9.45 -3.39
CA ILE A 124 21.34 8.58 -4.58
C ILE A 124 20.98 9.35 -5.86
N ILE A 125 19.90 10.14 -5.84
CA ILE A 125 19.45 10.91 -7.02
C ILE A 125 20.48 11.97 -7.40
N VAL A 126 21.03 12.70 -6.43
CA VAL A 126 22.08 13.71 -6.68
C VAL A 126 23.40 13.05 -7.09
N GLY A 127 23.73 11.91 -6.49
CA GLY A 127 24.94 11.14 -6.78
C GLY A 127 24.85 10.21 -7.98
N LEU A 128 23.70 10.14 -8.65
CA LEU A 128 23.38 9.19 -9.73
C LEU A 128 24.40 9.21 -10.89
N PRO A 129 24.97 10.36 -11.31
CA PRO A 129 25.99 10.40 -12.36
C PRO A 129 27.28 9.68 -11.94
N ILE A 130 27.67 9.78 -10.66
CA ILE A 130 28.89 9.19 -10.12
C ILE A 130 28.66 7.72 -9.78
N TRP A 131 27.49 7.42 -9.20
CA TRP A 131 27.09 6.06 -8.82
C TRP A 131 26.86 5.18 -10.05
N GLY A 132 26.26 5.72 -11.11
CA GLY A 132 26.10 5.02 -12.39
C GLY A 132 27.44 4.65 -13.02
N ARG A 133 28.42 5.56 -13.01
CA ARG A 133 29.77 5.28 -13.52
C ARG A 133 30.46 4.16 -12.74
N LYS A 134 30.35 4.17 -11.40
CA LYS A 134 30.87 3.08 -10.55
C LYS A 134 30.16 1.76 -10.79
N LEU A 135 28.83 1.75 -10.85
CA LEU A 135 28.02 0.58 -11.20
C LEU A 135 28.46 -0.05 -12.52
N PHE A 136 28.60 0.76 -13.57
CA PHE A 136 29.08 0.28 -14.87
C PHE A 136 30.51 -0.25 -14.78
N ALA A 137 31.41 0.40 -14.04
CA ALA A 137 32.76 -0.10 -13.85
C ALA A 137 32.78 -1.45 -13.10
N ASP A 138 32.06 -1.55 -11.98
CA ASP A 138 32.04 -2.73 -11.11
C ASP A 138 31.38 -3.95 -11.80
N ILE A 139 30.35 -3.72 -12.63
CA ILE A 139 29.65 -4.78 -13.38
C ILE A 139 30.49 -5.29 -14.56
N PHE A 140 31.12 -4.38 -15.32
CA PHE A 140 31.81 -4.74 -16.57
C PHE A 140 33.30 -5.05 -16.41
N TYR A 141 33.98 -4.51 -15.39
CA TYR A 141 35.43 -4.67 -15.21
C TYR A 141 35.82 -5.55 -14.02
N ASP A 142 35.13 -5.44 -12.88
CA ASP A 142 35.61 -6.04 -11.62
C ASP A 142 34.86 -7.32 -11.21
N GLY A 143 33.65 -7.57 -11.75
CA GLY A 143 32.86 -8.79 -11.51
C GLY A 143 32.39 -9.00 -10.06
N ARG A 144 32.72 -8.09 -9.13
CA ARG A 144 32.36 -8.13 -7.71
C ARG A 144 31.19 -7.18 -7.44
N PHE A 145 30.03 -7.51 -7.98
CA PHE A 145 28.85 -6.69 -7.81
C PHE A 145 28.11 -7.01 -6.49
N ASP A 146 27.98 -6.02 -5.60
CA ASP A 146 27.23 -6.16 -4.34
C ASP A 146 25.71 -6.05 -4.58
N TRP A 147 25.09 -7.19 -4.88
CA TRP A 147 23.65 -7.33 -5.03
C TRP A 147 22.86 -6.88 -3.80
N SER A 148 23.43 -7.00 -2.60
CA SER A 148 22.74 -6.64 -1.35
C SER A 148 22.53 -5.13 -1.26
N GLN A 149 23.53 -4.36 -1.68
CA GLN A 149 23.48 -2.91 -1.70
C GLN A 149 22.53 -2.39 -2.79
N LEU A 150 22.53 -3.01 -3.98
CA LEU A 150 21.56 -2.68 -5.04
C LEU A 150 20.12 -2.92 -4.58
N LEU A 151 19.84 -4.07 -3.96
CA LEU A 151 18.50 -4.40 -3.45
C LEU A 151 18.04 -3.40 -2.39
N LYS A 152 18.91 -3.06 -1.43
CA LYS A 152 18.61 -2.07 -0.39
C LYS A 152 18.33 -0.68 -0.98
N ASN A 153 19.11 -0.26 -1.97
CA ASN A 153 18.94 1.04 -2.63
C ASN A 153 17.64 1.08 -3.43
N SER A 154 17.37 0.02 -4.19
CA SER A 154 16.14 -0.13 -4.97
C SER A 154 14.93 -0.07 -4.06
N PHE A 155 14.95 -0.81 -2.94
CA PHE A 155 13.88 -0.79 -1.94
C PHE A 155 13.62 0.62 -1.40
N ASN A 156 14.68 1.38 -1.04
CA ASN A 156 14.53 2.77 -0.56
C ASN A 156 13.92 3.70 -1.63
N VAL A 157 14.32 3.54 -2.89
CA VAL A 157 13.76 4.31 -4.02
C VAL A 157 12.28 3.97 -4.22
N PHE A 158 11.93 2.68 -4.25
CA PHE A 158 10.53 2.24 -4.36
C PHE A 158 9.68 2.75 -3.20
N LYS A 159 10.18 2.64 -1.97
CA LYS A 159 9.50 3.15 -0.76
C LYS A 159 9.26 4.65 -0.86
N THR A 160 10.25 5.42 -1.30
CA THR A 160 10.15 6.87 -1.48
C THR A 160 9.12 7.23 -2.56
N ALA A 161 9.18 6.55 -3.71
CA ALA A 161 8.22 6.75 -4.80
C ALA A 161 6.78 6.42 -4.36
N LEU A 162 6.60 5.35 -3.58
CA LEU A 162 5.31 4.99 -3.01
C LEU A 162 4.78 6.07 -2.06
N ILE A 163 5.63 6.59 -1.16
CA ILE A 163 5.24 7.67 -0.25
C ILE A 163 4.79 8.91 -1.04
N ALA A 164 5.57 9.32 -2.05
CA ALA A 164 5.19 10.44 -2.92
C ALA A 164 3.86 10.17 -3.64
N TYR A 165 3.67 8.96 -4.15
CA TYR A 165 2.42 8.55 -4.80
C TYR A 165 1.20 8.60 -3.86
N LEU A 166 1.37 8.20 -2.59
CA LEU A 166 0.33 8.30 -1.56
C LEU A 166 0.00 9.75 -1.20
N ILE A 167 1.01 10.63 -1.09
CA ILE A 167 0.85 12.06 -0.81
C ILE A 167 0.12 12.79 -1.95
N ILE A 168 0.27 12.35 -3.19
CA ILE A 168 -0.53 12.87 -4.34
C ILE A 168 -1.98 12.34 -4.29
N GLY A 169 -2.32 11.51 -3.30
CA GLY A 169 -3.64 10.91 -3.12
C GLY A 169 -3.88 9.68 -4.00
N ALA A 170 -2.81 9.03 -4.47
CA ALA A 170 -2.80 7.80 -5.25
C ALA A 170 -3.93 7.72 -6.32
N PRO A 171 -3.92 8.61 -7.33
CA PRO A 171 -5.07 8.86 -8.19
C PRO A 171 -5.56 7.61 -8.94
N GLN A 172 -4.66 6.73 -9.38
CA GLN A 172 -5.05 5.49 -10.07
C GLN A 172 -5.68 4.48 -9.12
N PHE A 173 -5.16 4.38 -7.89
CA PHE A 173 -5.73 3.51 -6.86
C PHE A 173 -7.13 3.97 -6.47
N VAL A 174 -7.34 5.27 -6.27
CA VAL A 174 -8.65 5.84 -5.98
C VAL A 174 -9.64 5.57 -7.12
N ARG A 175 -9.22 5.73 -8.38
CA ARG A 175 -10.05 5.39 -9.55
C ARG A 175 -10.43 3.91 -9.56
N TRP A 176 -9.47 3.03 -9.32
CA TRP A 176 -9.70 1.58 -9.27
C TRP A 176 -10.66 1.19 -8.13
N GLN A 177 -10.43 1.67 -6.91
CA GLN A 177 -11.30 1.40 -5.75
C GLN A 177 -12.73 1.95 -5.95
N THR A 178 -12.84 3.13 -6.54
CA THR A 178 -14.15 3.71 -6.88
C THR A 178 -14.85 2.87 -7.94
N LYS A 179 -14.17 2.50 -9.04
CA LYS A 179 -14.79 1.64 -10.06
C LYS A 179 -15.27 0.33 -9.43
N ARG A 180 -14.43 -0.30 -8.62
CA ARG A 180 -14.77 -1.56 -7.96
C ARG A 180 -15.97 -1.43 -7.03
N THR A 181 -15.96 -0.47 -6.12
CA THR A 181 -17.02 -0.28 -5.12
C THR A 181 -18.37 -0.02 -5.77
N PHE A 182 -18.40 0.72 -6.88
CA PHE A 182 -19.64 1.12 -7.55
C PHE A 182 -20.04 0.19 -8.72
N THR A 183 -19.14 -0.67 -9.21
CA THR A 183 -19.46 -1.71 -10.21
C THR A 183 -19.83 -3.05 -9.55
N GLN A 184 -19.19 -3.45 -8.45
CA GLN A 184 -19.53 -4.70 -7.75
C GLN A 184 -20.87 -4.66 -7.00
N GLY A 185 -21.43 -3.47 -6.77
CA GLY A 185 -22.80 -3.32 -6.28
C GLY A 185 -23.88 -3.69 -7.32
N VAL A 186 -23.51 -3.84 -8.60
CA VAL A 186 -24.42 -4.16 -9.72
C VAL A 186 -24.52 -5.66 -9.99
N GLU A 187 -23.50 -6.44 -9.63
CA GLU A 187 -23.39 -7.89 -9.95
C GLU A 187 -23.72 -8.83 -8.79
N ASN A 188 -23.77 -8.33 -7.55
CA ASN A 188 -24.10 -9.14 -6.36
C ASN A 188 -25.58 -9.00 -5.93
N GLU A 189 -26.43 -8.51 -6.83
CA GLU A 189 -27.92 -8.54 -6.73
C GLU A 189 -28.49 -9.40 -7.86
#